data_AF-A0A963W2U8-F1
#
_entry.id   AF-A0A963W2U8-F1
#
_cell.length_a   1.000
_cell.length_b   1.000
_cell.length_c   1.000
_cell.angle_alpha   90.00
_cell.angle_beta   90.00
_cell.angle_gamma   90.00
#
_symmetry.space_group_name_H-M   'P 1'
#
loop_
_entity.id
_entity.type
_entity.pdbx_description
1 polymer ?
#
loop_
_entity_poly.entity_id
_entity_poly.type
_entity_poly.pdbx_seq_one_letter_code
_entity_poly.pdbx_strand_id
1 'polypeptide(L)' 'MEHTLTAPFDGVVAELNATPGAQVQVEALLARIEEEGEE' A
#
# COMPACT_ATOMS: atom_id res chain seq x y z
N MET A 1 4.24 18.92 2.09
CA MET A 1 3.28 18.39 3.08
C MET A 1 3.43 16.88 3.02
N GLU A 2 3.62 16.23 4.16
CA GLU A 2 3.84 14.79 4.22
C GLU A 2 2.52 14.11 4.57
N HIS A 3 2.19 13.03 3.86
CA HIS A 3 1.00 12.21 4.10
C HIS A 3 1.44 10.77 4.29
N THR A 4 1.00 10.16 5.40
CA THR A 4 1.27 8.76 5.72
C THR A 4 0.00 7.94 5.47
N LEU A 5 0.16 6.76 4.88
CA LEU A 5 -0.88 5.77 4.72
C LEU A 5 -0.61 4.62 5.69
N THR A 6 -1.62 4.25 6.48
CA THR A 6 -1.55 3.09 7.38
C THR A 6 -2.22 1.90 6.71
N ALA A 7 -1.66 0.71 6.90
CA ALA A 7 -2.30 -0.52 6.42
C ALA A 7 -3.71 -0.66 7.02
N PRO A 8 -4.68 -1.17 6.25
CA PRO A 8 -6.06 -1.31 6.72
C PRO A 8 -6.26 -2.48 7.71
N PHE A 9 -5.37 -3.48 7.67
CA PHE A 9 -5.39 -4.68 8.52
C PHE A 9 -3.98 -5.31 8.58
N ASP A 10 -3.79 -6.27 9.49
CA ASP A 10 -2.56 -7.04 9.63
C ASP A 10 -2.41 -8.05 8.48
N GLY A 11 -1.24 -8.11 7.85
CA GLY A 11 -1.03 -8.94 6.67
C GLY A 11 0.33 -8.75 6.01
N VAL A 12 0.48 -9.30 4.81
CA VAL A 12 1.72 -9.26 4.03
C VAL A 12 1.54 -8.36 2.80
N VAL A 13 2.57 -7.58 2.45
CA VAL A 13 2.58 -6.79 1.22
C VAL A 13 2.74 -7.72 0.02
N ALA A 14 1.64 -7.93 -0.71
CA ALA A 14 1.64 -8.76 -1.92
C ALA A 14 2.19 -7.99 -3.13
N GLU A 15 1.85 -6.70 -3.24
CA GLU A 15 2.27 -5.83 -4.33
C GLU A 15 2.59 -4.41 -3.81
N LEU A 16 3.67 -3.81 -4.32
CA LEU A 16 4.08 -2.44 -4.02
C LEU A 16 4.35 -1.68 -5.33
N ASN A 17 3.46 -0.75 -5.67
CA ASN A 17 3.53 0.09 -6.86
C ASN A 17 4.12 1.49 -6.59
N ALA A 18 4.35 1.83 -5.31
CA ALA A 18 4.94 3.10 -4.93
C ALA A 18 6.45 3.14 -5.20
N THR A 19 6.94 4.26 -5.73
CA THR A 19 8.38 4.52 -5.97
C THR A 19 8.77 5.86 -5.34
N PRO A 20 9.94 5.98 -4.68
CA PRO A 20 10.38 7.24 -4.10
C PRO A 20 10.43 8.38 -5.13
N GLY A 21 9.85 9.53 -4.78
CA GLY A 21 9.79 10.71 -5.65
C GLY A 21 8.76 10.65 -6.78
N ALA A 22 8.05 9.53 -6.96
CA ALA A 22 6.97 9.43 -7.93
C ALA A 22 5.74 10.23 -7.48
N GLN A 23 5.11 10.92 -8.42
CA GLN A 23 3.81 11.56 -8.20
C GLN A 23 2.69 10.54 -8.38
N VAL A 24 1.68 10.60 -7.52
CA VAL A 24 0.54 9.67 -7.53
C VAL A 24 -0.78 10.44 -7.56
N GLN A 25 -1.82 9.81 -8.09
CA GLN A 25 -3.17 10.37 -8.16
C GLN A 25 -3.96 10.02 -6.88
N VAL A 26 -5.03 10.78 -6.60
CA VAL A 26 -6.01 10.37 -5.59
C VAL A 26 -6.60 9.01 -5.98
N GLU A 27 -6.80 8.15 -4.98
CA GLU A 27 -7.34 6.78 -5.17
C GLU A 27 -6.41 5.80 -5.93
N ALA A 28 -5.16 6.19 -6.23
CA ALA A 28 -4.19 5.28 -6.83
C ALA A 28 -3.85 4.12 -5.87
N LEU A 29 -3.82 2.89 -6.40
CA LEU A 29 -3.41 1.72 -5.63
C LEU A 29 -1.88 1.69 -5.47
N LEU A 30 -1.41 2.06 -4.28
CA LEU A 30 0.03 2.12 -3.98
C LEU A 30 0.59 0.80 -3.45
N ALA A 31 -0.18 0.07 -2.67
CA ALA A 31 0.18 -1.24 -2.15
C ALA A 31 -1.06 -2.11 -1.97
N ARG A 32 -0.92 -3.42 -2.18
CA ARG A 32 -1.93 -4.44 -1.88
C ARG A 32 -1.44 -5.27 -0.69
N ILE A 33 -2.31 -5.44 0.29
CA ILE A 33 -2.06 -6.26 1.48
C ILE A 33 -2.92 -7.52 1.37
N GLU A 34 -2.33 -8.68 1.64
CA GLU A 34 -3.01 -9.96 1.80
C GLU A 34 -3.11 -10.31 3.28
N GLU A 35 -4.26 -10.84 3.71
CA GLU A 35 -4.49 -11.19 5.13
C GLU A 35 -3.57 -12.35 5.55
N GLU A 36 -3.03 -12.26 6.76
CA GLU A 36 -2.23 -13.33 7.36
C GLU A 36 -3.14 -14.50 7.76
N GLY A 37 -3.61 -15.27 6.79
CA GLY A 37 -4.56 -16.36 7.00
C GLY A 37 -5.08 -17.09 5.77
N GLU A 38 -4.78 -16.61 4.55
CA GLU A 38 -5.12 -17.30 3.31
C GLU A 38 -3.89 -18.05 2.76
N GLU A 39 -3.79 -19.35 3.07
CA GLU A 39 -2.94 -20.31 2.34
C GLU A 39 -3.70 -20.98 1.19
#